data_AF-A0A8J8JQT6-F1
#
_entry.id   AF-A0A8J8JQT6-F1
#
_cell.length_a   1.000
_cell.length_b   1.000
_cell.length_c   1.000
_cell.angle_alpha   90.00
_cell.angle_beta   90.00
_cell.angle_gamma   90.00
#
_symmetry.space_group_name_H-M   'P 1'
#
loop_
_entity.id
_entity.type
_entity.pdbx_description
1 polymer ?
#
loop_
_entity_poly.entity_id
_entity_poly.type
_entity_poly.pdbx_seq_one_letter_code
_entity_poly.pdbx_strand_id
1 'polypeptide(L)'
;YELIKTYISGMFSPATFQSLEEDLIRERLCIYGKRGENEFLELYQSDDRIKKVKERLRAWKTDQLPEMPVIELLEKEIAELVADARRNIKARRAEMAERAGLSEEELEETRGYFSGFTIDASSLFVTGNMIVDRDTLYVAITDRLSRYDAREWKDYPMVFILDRVPKWIWNIPSVFKDANPKLSDRKIAIVVPHETAYANFEQKLLSELVNRLGVSEISEIPNLGIENRGPTVPSDSPLKGKVNPEEFPY
;
A
#
# COMPACT_ATOMS: atom_id res chain seq x y z
N TYR A 1 -8.98 18.72 -9.10
CA TYR A 1 -9.66 18.61 -10.40
C TYR A 1 -8.71 18.85 -11.55
N GLU A 2 -7.94 19.94 -11.63
CA GLU A 2 -6.92 20.08 -12.69
C GLU A 2 -5.86 18.96 -12.64
N LEU A 3 -5.36 18.59 -11.45
CA LEU A 3 -4.58 17.35 -11.23
C LEU A 3 -5.32 16.05 -11.62
N ILE A 4 -6.65 16.07 -11.64
CA ILE A 4 -7.49 14.91 -11.97
C ILE A 4 -7.77 14.90 -13.48
N LYS A 5 -8.04 16.04 -14.11
CA LYS A 5 -8.36 16.23 -15.53
C LYS A 5 -7.17 15.93 -16.43
N THR A 6 -5.98 16.45 -16.10
CA THR A 6 -4.73 16.18 -16.83
C THR A 6 -4.31 14.72 -16.76
N TYR A 7 -4.68 14.02 -15.70
CA TYR A 7 -4.34 12.62 -15.50
C TYR A 7 -5.44 11.65 -15.99
N ILE A 8 -6.73 11.99 -15.80
CA ILE A 8 -7.87 11.18 -16.26
C ILE A 8 -7.93 11.19 -17.80
N SER A 9 -7.69 12.32 -18.46
CA SER A 9 -7.69 12.36 -19.94
C SER A 9 -6.61 11.45 -20.55
N GLY A 10 -5.51 11.19 -19.82
CA GLY A 10 -4.46 10.25 -20.22
C GLY A 10 -4.68 8.79 -19.78
N MET A 11 -5.56 8.52 -18.81
CA MET A 11 -5.79 7.18 -18.24
C MET A 11 -7.01 6.46 -18.80
N PHE A 12 -7.96 7.20 -19.36
CA PHE A 12 -9.21 6.64 -19.85
C PHE A 12 -9.28 6.73 -21.37
N SER A 13 -9.90 5.73 -22.00
CA SER A 13 -10.27 5.87 -23.40
C SER A 13 -11.17 7.10 -23.56
N PRO A 14 -11.14 7.81 -24.70
CA PRO A 14 -11.95 8.99 -24.92
C PRO A 14 -13.43 8.79 -24.55
N ALA A 15 -13.99 7.63 -24.84
CA ALA A 15 -15.37 7.27 -24.50
C ALA A 15 -15.63 7.15 -22.97
N THR A 16 -14.68 6.61 -22.21
CA THR A 16 -14.83 6.49 -20.75
C THR A 16 -14.63 7.84 -20.08
N PHE A 17 -13.72 8.66 -20.61
CA PHE A 17 -13.55 10.03 -20.15
C PHE A 17 -14.81 10.86 -20.40
N GLN A 18 -15.38 10.76 -21.60
CA GLN A 18 -16.62 11.43 -21.96
C GLN A 18 -17.79 10.99 -21.06
N SER A 19 -17.93 9.70 -20.77
CA SER A 19 -18.95 9.22 -19.81
C SER A 19 -18.76 9.78 -18.40
N LEU A 20 -17.50 9.89 -17.93
CA LEU A 20 -17.17 10.50 -16.64
C LEU A 20 -17.44 12.01 -16.64
N GLU A 21 -17.10 12.72 -17.71
CA GLU A 21 -17.44 14.13 -17.88
C GLU A 21 -18.96 14.33 -17.87
N GLU A 22 -19.70 13.52 -18.63
CA GLU A 22 -21.16 13.55 -18.68
C GLU A 22 -21.79 13.29 -17.31
N ASP A 23 -21.28 12.32 -16.56
CA ASP A 23 -21.73 12.04 -15.19
C ASP A 23 -21.45 13.22 -14.25
N LEU A 24 -20.27 13.82 -14.31
CA LEU A 24 -19.90 14.98 -13.48
C LEU A 24 -20.71 16.23 -13.85
N ILE A 25 -21.01 16.45 -15.13
CA ILE A 25 -21.89 17.53 -15.61
C ILE A 25 -23.33 17.25 -15.16
N ARG A 26 -23.81 16.02 -15.30
CA ARG A 26 -25.16 15.60 -14.88
C ARG A 26 -25.37 15.79 -13.38
N GLU A 27 -24.36 15.47 -12.58
CA GLU A 27 -24.37 15.70 -11.12
C GLU A 27 -24.09 17.16 -10.72
N ARG A 28 -23.94 18.06 -11.70
CA ARG A 28 -23.63 19.49 -11.51
C ARG A 28 -22.37 19.72 -10.68
N LEU A 29 -21.39 18.84 -10.83
CA LEU A 29 -20.08 18.93 -10.19
C LEU A 29 -19.08 19.69 -11.06
N CYS A 30 -19.33 19.80 -12.36
CA CYS A 30 -18.54 20.60 -13.31
C CYS A 30 -19.41 21.34 -14.35
N ILE A 31 -18.88 22.45 -14.86
CA ILE A 31 -19.34 23.12 -16.08
C ILE A 31 -18.38 22.74 -17.20
N TYR A 32 -18.97 22.30 -18.31
CA TYR A 32 -18.29 22.23 -19.60
C TYR A 32 -18.60 23.50 -20.41
N GLY A 33 -17.59 24.05 -21.06
CA GLY A 33 -17.74 25.22 -21.93
C GLY A 33 -16.71 25.23 -23.06
N LYS A 34 -17.06 25.93 -24.14
CA LYS A 34 -16.16 26.16 -25.28
C LYS A 34 -15.99 27.66 -25.49
N ARG A 35 -14.73 28.13 -25.50
CA ARG A 35 -14.37 29.52 -25.77
C ARG A 35 -13.38 29.58 -26.93
N GLY A 36 -13.90 29.87 -28.13
CA GLY A 36 -13.13 29.80 -29.37
C GLY A 36 -12.76 28.36 -29.72
N GLU A 37 -11.49 28.10 -30.00
CA GLU A 37 -10.92 26.77 -30.27
C GLU A 37 -10.75 25.93 -28.99
N ASN A 38 -10.82 26.54 -27.81
CA ASN A 38 -10.50 25.87 -26.55
C ASN A 38 -11.77 25.38 -25.83
N GLU A 39 -11.79 24.08 -25.54
CA GLU A 39 -12.79 23.43 -24.67
C GLU A 39 -12.24 23.36 -23.24
N PHE A 40 -13.11 23.61 -22.27
CA PHE A 40 -12.76 23.57 -20.86
C PHE A 40 -13.85 22.89 -20.03
N LEU A 41 -13.38 22.22 -18.99
CA LEU A 41 -14.21 21.61 -17.96
C LEU A 41 -13.69 22.13 -16.62
N GLU A 42 -14.56 22.76 -15.84
CA GLU A 42 -14.24 23.40 -14.56
C GLU A 42 -15.21 22.93 -13.48
N LEU A 43 -14.78 22.74 -12.24
CA LEU A 43 -15.69 22.34 -11.16
C LEU A 43 -16.75 23.43 -10.94
N TYR A 44 -18.02 23.03 -10.95
CA TYR A 44 -19.14 23.91 -10.64
C TYR A 44 -19.40 23.92 -9.13
N GLN A 45 -18.44 24.48 -8.41
CA GLN A 45 -18.56 24.72 -6.97
C GLN A 45 -18.02 26.11 -6.73
N SER A 46 -18.72 26.92 -5.95
CA SER A 46 -18.18 28.24 -5.59
C SER A 46 -16.83 28.06 -4.91
N ASP A 47 -15.90 28.99 -5.15
CA ASP A 47 -14.59 28.98 -4.49
C ASP A 47 -14.71 28.87 -2.98
N ASP A 48 -15.73 29.52 -2.40
CA ASP A 48 -16.09 29.41 -0.99
C ASP A 48 -16.43 27.98 -0.55
N ARG A 49 -17.18 27.24 -1.38
CA ARG A 49 -17.53 25.84 -1.09
C ARG A 49 -16.32 24.92 -1.21
N ILE A 50 -15.47 25.13 -2.21
CA ILE A 50 -14.20 24.40 -2.36
C ILE A 50 -13.29 24.68 -1.17
N LYS A 51 -13.14 25.96 -0.79
CA LYS A 51 -12.34 26.39 0.35
C LYS A 51 -12.84 25.76 1.64
N LYS A 52 -14.16 25.80 1.89
CA LYS A 52 -14.78 25.18 3.07
C LYS A 52 -14.53 23.67 3.14
N VAL A 53 -14.60 22.97 2.01
CA VAL A 53 -14.29 21.52 1.97
C VAL A 53 -12.80 21.28 2.25
N LYS A 54 -11.90 22.07 1.66
CA LYS A 54 -10.45 21.97 1.93
C LYS A 54 -10.13 22.25 3.40
N GLU A 55 -10.76 23.25 4.00
CA GLU A 55 -10.61 23.57 5.42
C GLU A 55 -11.11 22.43 6.31
N ARG A 56 -12.28 21.85 6.01
CA ARG A 56 -12.78 20.67 6.73
C ARG A 56 -11.85 19.46 6.63
N LEU A 57 -11.29 19.21 5.45
CA LEU A 57 -10.31 18.14 5.24
C LEU A 57 -9.02 18.39 6.00
N ARG A 58 -8.52 19.63 6.01
CA ARG A 58 -7.34 20.03 6.81
C ARG A 58 -7.60 19.87 8.30
N ALA A 59 -8.72 20.38 8.80
CA ALA A 59 -9.11 20.24 10.21
C ALA A 59 -9.24 18.77 10.60
N TRP A 60 -9.91 17.95 9.78
CA TRP A 60 -9.99 16.51 10.04
C TRP A 60 -8.59 15.85 10.11
N LYS A 61 -7.70 16.18 9.17
CA LYS A 61 -6.33 15.66 9.12
C LYS A 61 -5.47 16.10 10.31
N THR A 62 -5.67 17.33 10.80
CA THR A 62 -4.89 17.89 11.90
C THR A 62 -5.45 17.51 13.28
N ASP A 63 -6.76 17.41 13.41
CA ASP A 63 -7.42 17.32 14.71
C ASP A 63 -7.99 15.92 15.02
N GLN A 64 -8.34 15.13 13.99
CA GLN A 64 -9.02 13.83 14.20
C GLN A 64 -8.14 12.65 13.85
N LEU A 65 -7.40 12.73 12.73
CA LEU A 65 -6.54 11.65 12.28
C LEU A 65 -5.45 11.28 13.31
N PRO A 66 -4.78 12.24 14.01
CA PRO A 66 -3.75 11.91 15.02
C PRO A 66 -4.34 11.36 16.33
N GLU A 67 -5.60 11.67 16.62
CA GLU A 67 -6.32 11.24 17.83
C GLU A 67 -7.01 9.88 17.64
N MET A 68 -6.73 9.17 16.55
CA MET A 68 -7.28 7.84 16.32
C MET A 68 -6.71 6.86 17.36
N PRO A 69 -7.55 6.13 18.11
CA PRO A 69 -7.08 5.19 19.15
C PRO A 69 -6.10 4.13 18.63
N VAL A 70 -6.17 3.80 17.35
CA VAL A 70 -5.26 2.84 16.70
C VAL A 70 -3.81 3.34 16.68
N ILE A 71 -3.56 4.65 16.71
CA ILE A 71 -2.20 5.22 16.70
C ILE A 71 -1.46 4.87 17.98
N GLU A 72 -2.04 5.16 19.15
CA GLU A 72 -1.42 4.85 20.44
C GLU A 72 -1.14 3.36 20.60
N LEU A 73 -2.10 2.52 20.17
CA LEU A 73 -1.93 1.07 20.14
C LEU A 73 -0.74 0.66 19.26
N LEU A 74 -0.66 1.21 18.04
CA LEU A 74 0.41 0.89 17.09
C LEU A 74 1.77 1.36 17.59
N GLU A 75 1.88 2.56 18.15
CA GLU A 75 3.14 3.06 18.70
C GLU A 75 3.65 2.14 19.81
N LYS A 76 2.75 1.70 20.70
CA LYS A 76 3.10 0.75 21.76
C LYS A 76 3.60 -0.57 21.18
N GLU A 77 2.84 -1.20 20.28
CA GLU A 77 3.20 -2.51 19.74
C GLU A 77 4.49 -2.47 18.88
N ILE A 78 4.69 -1.41 18.10
CA ILE A 78 5.91 -1.22 17.30
C ILE A 78 7.11 -0.95 18.23
N ALA A 79 6.95 -0.13 19.26
CA ALA A 79 8.02 0.14 20.22
C ALA A 79 8.47 -1.13 20.96
N GLU A 80 7.53 -1.98 21.37
CA GLU A 80 7.83 -3.29 21.96
C GLU A 80 8.56 -4.20 20.97
N LEU A 81 8.12 -4.26 19.71
CA LEU A 81 8.75 -5.07 18.66
C LEU A 81 10.20 -4.61 18.41
N VAL A 82 10.45 -3.31 18.32
CA VAL A 82 11.80 -2.73 18.21
C VAL A 82 12.65 -3.05 19.45
N ALA A 83 12.06 -2.94 20.64
CA ALA A 83 12.76 -3.25 21.89
C ALA A 83 13.14 -4.74 21.99
N ASP A 84 12.27 -5.66 21.57
CA ASP A 84 12.54 -7.09 21.52
C ASP A 84 13.71 -7.40 20.57
N ALA A 85 13.69 -6.81 19.37
CA ALA A 85 14.77 -6.98 18.40
C ALA A 85 16.12 -6.51 18.96
N ARG A 86 16.16 -5.35 19.61
CA ARG A 86 17.37 -4.82 20.26
C ARG A 86 17.85 -5.71 21.40
N ARG A 87 16.95 -6.23 22.24
CA ARG A 87 17.31 -7.11 23.38
C ARG A 87 17.97 -8.42 22.92
N ASN A 88 17.53 -8.98 21.80
CA ASN A 88 18.02 -10.27 21.30
C ASN A 88 19.49 -10.26 20.83
N ILE A 89 20.12 -9.09 20.70
CA ILE A 89 21.47 -8.93 20.11
C ILE A 89 22.59 -8.80 21.17
N LYS A 90 22.22 -8.72 22.45
CA LYS A 90 23.13 -8.37 23.55
C LYS A 90 24.33 -9.32 23.75
N ALA A 91 24.31 -10.52 23.16
CA ALA A 91 25.37 -11.52 23.30
C ALA A 91 26.53 -11.40 22.29
N ARG A 92 26.36 -10.69 21.15
CA ARG A 92 27.40 -10.59 20.09
C ARG A 92 27.57 -9.17 19.53
N ARG A 93 27.06 -8.16 20.23
CA ARG A 93 26.99 -6.76 19.78
C ARG A 93 28.36 -6.19 19.40
N ALA A 94 29.36 -6.32 20.26
CA ALA A 94 30.71 -5.79 20.03
C ALA A 94 31.39 -6.42 18.80
N GLU A 95 31.35 -7.75 18.67
CA GLU A 95 31.93 -8.48 17.53
C GLU A 95 31.21 -8.14 16.21
N MET A 96 29.89 -7.97 16.24
CA MET A 96 29.11 -7.58 15.08
C MET A 96 29.36 -6.12 14.65
N ALA A 97 29.52 -5.21 15.61
CA ALA A 97 29.80 -3.80 15.36
C ALA A 97 31.18 -3.63 14.69
N GLU A 98 32.18 -4.32 15.23
CA GLU A 98 33.54 -4.36 14.68
C GLU A 98 33.55 -4.90 13.23
N ARG A 99 32.87 -6.04 12.98
CA ARG A 99 32.79 -6.62 11.62
C ARG A 99 32.02 -5.74 10.62
N ALA A 100 31.05 -4.97 11.09
CA ALA A 100 30.25 -4.08 10.26
C ALA A 100 30.89 -2.70 10.02
N GLY A 101 31.96 -2.37 10.75
CA GLY A 101 32.57 -1.03 10.71
C GLY A 101 31.65 0.06 11.27
N LEU A 102 30.74 -0.30 12.18
CA LEU A 102 29.77 0.60 12.80
C LEU A 102 30.06 0.70 14.30
N SER A 103 29.63 1.79 14.94
CA SER A 103 29.53 1.82 16.39
C SER A 103 28.45 0.84 16.88
N GLU A 104 28.55 0.43 18.15
CA GLU A 104 27.52 -0.41 18.77
C GLU A 104 26.13 0.25 18.78
N GLU A 105 26.07 1.59 18.82
CA GLU A 105 24.86 2.41 18.78
C GLU A 105 24.24 2.43 17.38
N GLU A 106 25.03 2.70 16.35
CA GLU A 106 24.59 2.62 14.94
C GLU A 106 24.14 1.20 14.55
N LEU A 107 24.80 0.17 15.09
CA LEU A 107 24.38 -1.23 14.91
C LEU A 107 23.02 -1.51 15.55
N GLU A 108 22.72 -0.93 16.72
CA GLU A 108 21.41 -1.09 17.36
C GLU A 108 20.30 -0.36 16.61
N GLU A 109 20.58 0.84 16.09
CA GLU A 109 19.63 1.59 15.27
C GLU A 109 19.32 0.87 13.96
N THR A 110 20.33 0.33 13.29
CA THR A 110 20.13 -0.44 12.04
C THR A 110 19.37 -1.75 12.25
N ARG A 111 19.36 -2.30 13.47
CA ARG A 111 18.66 -3.55 13.83
C ARG A 111 17.24 -3.34 14.33
N GLY A 112 16.92 -2.15 14.78
CA GLY A 112 15.61 -1.84 15.34
C GLY A 112 15.40 -0.34 15.34
N TYR A 113 14.51 0.14 14.49
CA TYR A 113 14.20 1.55 14.32
C TYR A 113 12.72 1.74 14.04
N PHE A 114 12.15 2.79 14.62
CA PHE A 114 10.85 3.30 14.25
C PHE A 114 10.94 4.84 14.21
N SER A 115 10.48 5.45 13.11
CA SER A 115 10.59 6.90 12.93
C SER A 115 9.60 7.72 13.78
N GLY A 116 8.69 7.05 14.48
CA GLY A 116 7.47 7.70 14.96
C GLY A 116 6.49 7.96 13.81
N PHE A 117 5.27 8.32 14.19
CA PHE A 117 4.23 8.70 13.26
C PHE A 117 4.27 10.19 12.93
N THR A 118 4.15 10.49 11.64
CA THR A 118 4.13 11.87 11.13
C THR A 118 3.01 12.04 10.12
N ILE A 119 2.42 13.23 10.09
CA ILE A 119 1.41 13.60 9.11
C ILE A 119 2.12 14.08 7.85
N ASP A 120 2.06 13.33 6.76
CA ASP A 120 2.58 13.78 5.47
C ASP A 120 1.65 14.87 4.91
N ALA A 121 2.18 16.07 4.65
CA ALA A 121 1.42 17.21 4.13
C ALA A 121 0.70 16.91 2.81
N SER A 122 1.24 16.00 1.99
CA SER A 122 0.72 15.62 0.67
C SER A 122 -0.32 14.50 0.69
N SER A 123 -0.50 13.84 1.84
CA SER A 123 -1.26 12.59 1.96
C SER A 123 -2.46 12.73 2.93
N LEU A 124 -3.36 11.73 2.97
CA LEU A 124 -4.51 11.68 3.89
C LEU A 124 -4.34 10.63 5.01
N PHE A 125 -3.09 10.31 5.36
CA PHE A 125 -2.76 9.31 6.37
C PHE A 125 -1.54 9.72 7.17
N VAL A 126 -1.43 9.12 8.34
CA VAL A 126 -0.25 9.23 9.19
C VAL A 126 0.71 8.12 8.81
N THR A 127 2.01 8.44 8.75
CA THR A 127 3.04 7.52 8.24
C THR A 127 4.18 7.36 9.21
N GLY A 128 4.73 6.15 9.24
CA GLY A 128 5.97 5.83 9.95
C GLY A 128 6.77 4.78 9.19
N ASN A 129 8.08 4.81 9.36
CA ASN A 129 8.98 3.76 8.86
C ASN A 129 9.42 2.91 10.04
N MET A 130 9.42 1.60 9.87
CA MET A 130 10.04 0.69 10.83
C MET A 130 11.03 -0.24 10.14
N ILE A 131 12.15 -0.47 10.82
CA ILE A 131 13.19 -1.40 10.43
C ILE A 131 13.44 -2.32 11.60
N VAL A 132 13.36 -3.63 11.39
CA VAL A 132 13.72 -4.62 12.39
C VAL A 132 14.53 -5.73 11.72
N ASP A 133 15.68 -6.02 12.31
CA ASP A 133 16.73 -6.87 11.75
C ASP A 133 17.18 -6.43 10.34
N ARG A 134 16.59 -7.03 9.31
CA ARG A 134 16.85 -6.75 7.89
C ARG A 134 15.57 -6.42 7.12
N ASP A 135 14.44 -6.48 7.81
CA ASP A 135 13.13 -6.22 7.26
C ASP A 135 12.77 -4.75 7.47
N THR A 136 12.15 -4.15 6.47
CA THR A 136 11.66 -2.77 6.51
C THR A 136 10.22 -2.74 6.07
N LEU A 137 9.40 -2.00 6.81
CA LEU A 137 8.00 -1.73 6.50
C LEU A 137 7.72 -0.23 6.53
N TYR A 138 6.97 0.24 5.55
CA TYR A 138 6.30 1.54 5.59
C TYR A 138 4.89 1.36 6.16
N VAL A 139 4.61 1.97 7.30
CA VAL A 139 3.31 1.87 7.97
C VAL A 139 2.50 3.12 7.66
N ALA A 140 1.26 2.93 7.19
CA ALA A 140 0.31 3.99 6.88
C ALA A 140 -1.00 3.75 7.65
N ILE A 141 -1.41 4.72 8.47
CA ILE A 141 -2.66 4.67 9.23
C ILE A 141 -3.70 5.53 8.54
N THR A 142 -4.79 4.92 8.10
CA THR A 142 -5.87 5.63 7.41
C THR A 142 -7.24 5.08 7.79
N ASP A 143 -8.25 5.94 7.87
CA ASP A 143 -9.64 5.50 8.01
C ASP A 143 -10.22 5.05 6.65
N ARG A 144 -9.62 5.52 5.53
CA ARG A 144 -10.08 5.32 4.15
C ARG A 144 -8.94 5.46 3.16
N LEU A 145 -8.54 4.36 2.54
CA LEU A 145 -7.68 4.42 1.35
C LEU A 145 -8.45 5.03 0.16
N SER A 146 -7.99 6.15 -0.37
CA SER A 146 -8.52 6.67 -1.64
C SER A 146 -7.82 6.04 -2.85
N ARG A 147 -8.37 6.23 -4.05
CA ARG A 147 -7.70 5.82 -5.30
C ARG A 147 -6.47 6.66 -5.60
N TYR A 148 -6.49 7.95 -5.22
CA TYR A 148 -5.33 8.83 -5.38
C TYR A 148 -4.19 8.34 -4.51
N ASP A 149 -4.56 7.98 -3.29
CA ASP A 149 -3.71 7.38 -2.31
C ASP A 149 -3.03 6.13 -2.91
N ALA A 150 -3.82 5.12 -3.28
CA ALA A 150 -3.34 3.90 -3.93
C ALA A 150 -2.42 4.08 -5.18
N ARG A 151 -2.43 5.25 -5.84
CA ARG A 151 -1.73 5.50 -7.11
C ARG A 151 -0.29 6.00 -6.96
N GLU A 152 -0.02 6.86 -5.99
CA GLU A 152 1.15 7.75 -5.98
C GLU A 152 2.36 7.26 -5.16
N TRP A 153 2.43 5.98 -4.79
CA TRP A 153 3.33 5.57 -3.68
C TRP A 153 4.55 4.72 -3.98
N LYS A 154 5.44 4.75 -2.97
CA LYS A 154 6.85 4.35 -2.95
C LYS A 154 7.08 2.86 -3.25
N ASP A 155 8.34 2.54 -3.55
CA ASP A 155 8.81 1.19 -3.95
C ASP A 155 9.09 0.23 -2.76
N TYR A 156 8.64 0.56 -1.55
CA TYR A 156 8.90 -0.23 -0.35
C TYR A 156 7.68 -1.10 0.04
N PRO A 157 7.89 -2.21 0.78
CA PRO A 157 6.79 -2.94 1.41
C PRO A 157 5.95 -2.01 2.29
N MET A 158 4.65 -1.94 2.01
CA MET A 158 3.73 -1.02 2.69
C MET A 158 2.64 -1.77 3.44
N VAL A 159 2.35 -1.32 4.66
CA VAL A 159 1.29 -1.85 5.51
C VAL A 159 0.27 -0.76 5.79
N PHE A 160 -0.93 -0.91 5.26
CA PHE A 160 -2.07 -0.06 5.57
C PHE A 160 -2.79 -0.59 6.81
N ILE A 161 -2.84 0.19 7.87
CA ILE A 161 -3.66 -0.10 9.04
C ILE A 161 -4.96 0.70 8.93
N LEU A 162 -6.08 -0.03 8.95
CA LEU A 162 -7.44 0.49 8.75
C LEU A 162 -8.32 0.17 9.96
N ASP A 163 -9.30 1.02 10.24
CA ASP A 163 -10.29 0.77 11.30
C ASP A 163 -11.31 -0.33 10.96
N ARG A 164 -11.49 -0.61 9.67
CA ARG A 164 -12.49 -1.55 9.16
C ARG A 164 -12.11 -2.09 7.81
N VAL A 165 -12.62 -3.26 7.47
CA VAL A 165 -12.43 -3.85 6.14
C VAL A 165 -13.04 -2.94 5.07
N PRO A 166 -12.24 -2.47 4.09
CA PRO A 166 -12.74 -1.59 3.06
C PRO A 166 -13.60 -2.37 2.06
N LYS A 167 -14.75 -1.81 1.67
CA LYS A 167 -15.65 -2.44 0.68
C LYS A 167 -14.96 -2.72 -0.66
N TRP A 168 -13.93 -1.95 -1.00
CA TRP A 168 -13.20 -2.06 -2.26
C TRP A 168 -12.15 -3.18 -2.26
N ILE A 169 -11.92 -3.88 -1.14
CA ILE A 169 -10.99 -5.04 -1.07
C ILE A 169 -11.36 -6.15 -2.07
N TRP A 170 -12.63 -6.21 -2.49
CA TRP A 170 -13.12 -7.17 -3.48
C TRP A 170 -12.99 -6.68 -4.94
N ASN A 171 -12.63 -5.40 -5.13
CA ASN A 171 -12.51 -4.74 -6.43
C ASN A 171 -11.12 -4.11 -6.61
N ILE A 172 -10.10 -4.75 -6.06
CA ILE A 172 -8.69 -4.34 -6.09
C ILE A 172 -8.21 -4.01 -7.52
N PRO A 173 -8.47 -4.82 -8.56
CA PRO A 173 -8.03 -4.50 -9.92
C PRO A 173 -8.54 -3.16 -10.43
N SER A 174 -9.74 -2.75 -10.03
CA SER A 174 -10.33 -1.48 -10.44
C SER A 174 -9.74 -0.30 -9.66
N VAL A 175 -9.54 -0.47 -8.34
CA VAL A 175 -8.95 0.57 -7.48
C VAL A 175 -7.51 0.88 -7.89
N PHE A 176 -6.73 -0.16 -8.18
CA PHE A 176 -5.30 -0.06 -8.48
C PHE A 176 -4.97 -0.15 -9.98
N LYS A 177 -5.98 -0.03 -10.86
CA LYS A 177 -5.82 -0.17 -12.32
C LYS A 177 -4.69 0.70 -12.88
N ASP A 178 -4.56 1.92 -12.35
CA ASP A 178 -3.59 2.92 -12.82
C ASP A 178 -2.46 3.15 -11.80
N ALA A 179 -2.25 2.22 -10.86
CA ALA A 179 -1.12 2.30 -9.95
C ALA A 179 0.19 2.24 -10.76
N ASN A 180 1.15 3.11 -10.44
CA ASN A 180 2.47 3.11 -11.07
C ASN A 180 3.60 3.11 -10.02
N PRO A 181 4.36 2.02 -9.85
CA PRO A 181 4.31 0.74 -10.59
C PRO A 181 3.01 -0.06 -10.41
N LYS A 182 2.82 -1.12 -11.19
CA LYS A 182 1.61 -1.98 -11.13
C LYS A 182 1.52 -2.69 -9.78
N LEU A 183 0.30 -3.04 -9.37
CA LEU A 183 0.07 -3.71 -8.07
C LEU A 183 0.81 -5.06 -7.93
N SER A 184 0.93 -5.82 -9.02
CA SER A 184 1.69 -7.08 -9.05
C SER A 184 3.16 -6.92 -8.70
N ASP A 185 3.71 -5.73 -8.95
CA ASP A 185 5.13 -5.43 -8.79
C ASP A 185 5.40 -4.79 -7.42
N ARG A 186 4.35 -4.59 -6.61
CA ARG A 186 4.41 -3.95 -5.28
C ARG A 186 4.24 -4.97 -4.17
N LYS A 187 4.78 -4.64 -3.01
CA LYS A 187 4.56 -5.37 -1.75
C LYS A 187 3.61 -4.56 -0.89
N ILE A 188 2.35 -5.00 -0.78
CA ILE A 188 1.32 -4.34 0.01
C ILE A 188 0.67 -5.31 0.99
N ALA A 189 0.37 -4.78 2.17
CA ALA A 189 -0.42 -5.43 3.20
C ALA A 189 -1.51 -4.47 3.68
N ILE A 190 -2.68 -5.02 4.00
CA ILE A 190 -3.84 -4.32 4.54
C ILE A 190 -4.19 -5.04 5.83
N VAL A 191 -4.25 -4.32 6.94
CA VAL A 191 -4.50 -4.88 8.26
C VAL A 191 -5.63 -4.11 8.92
N VAL A 192 -6.60 -4.85 9.43
CA VAL A 192 -7.63 -4.35 10.33
C VAL A 192 -7.40 -5.03 11.67
N PRO A 193 -6.91 -4.31 12.69
CA PRO A 193 -6.56 -4.89 13.98
C PRO A 193 -7.71 -5.72 14.58
N HIS A 194 -7.37 -6.87 15.14
CA HIS A 194 -8.29 -7.85 15.73
C HIS A 194 -9.36 -8.43 14.78
N GLU A 195 -9.30 -8.14 13.48
CA GLU A 195 -10.31 -8.59 12.52
C GLU A 195 -9.68 -9.42 11.39
N THR A 196 -8.82 -8.83 10.56
CA THR A 196 -8.26 -9.51 9.38
C THR A 196 -7.01 -8.83 8.85
N ALA A 197 -6.20 -9.58 8.10
CA ALA A 197 -5.06 -9.06 7.36
C ALA A 197 -4.98 -9.70 5.97
N TYR A 198 -4.58 -8.90 4.99
CA TYR A 198 -4.33 -9.32 3.62
C TYR A 198 -2.94 -8.87 3.18
N ALA A 199 -2.22 -9.71 2.44
CA ALA A 199 -0.97 -9.29 1.81
C ALA A 199 -0.76 -9.97 0.45
N ASN A 200 0.09 -9.38 -0.38
CA ASN A 200 0.58 -10.02 -1.62
C ASN A 200 2.06 -10.40 -1.53
N PHE A 201 2.61 -10.40 -0.32
CA PHE A 201 3.99 -10.77 -0.05
C PHE A 201 4.11 -11.35 1.35
N GLU A 202 5.12 -12.19 1.54
CA GLU A 202 5.46 -12.74 2.85
C GLU A 202 6.71 -12.05 3.39
N GLN A 203 6.66 -11.67 4.66
CA GLN A 203 7.78 -11.09 5.38
C GLN A 203 7.63 -11.36 6.88
N LYS A 204 8.74 -11.71 7.55
CA LYS A 204 8.74 -12.05 8.98
C LYS A 204 8.25 -10.89 9.84
N LEU A 205 8.77 -9.69 9.58
CA LEU A 205 8.36 -8.48 10.30
C LEU A 205 6.88 -8.16 10.15
N LEU A 206 6.30 -8.40 8.95
CA LEU A 206 4.87 -8.24 8.72
C LEU A 206 4.07 -9.23 9.59
N SER A 207 4.45 -10.51 9.58
CA SER A 207 3.77 -11.53 10.39
C SER A 207 3.83 -11.22 11.89
N GLU A 208 4.97 -10.75 12.39
CA GLU A 208 5.13 -10.36 13.79
C GLU A 208 4.24 -9.16 14.15
N LEU A 209 4.20 -8.14 13.30
CA LEU A 209 3.34 -6.96 13.49
C LEU A 209 1.86 -7.36 13.48
N VAL A 210 1.42 -8.14 12.48
CA VAL A 210 0.02 -8.57 12.32
C VAL A 210 -0.45 -9.41 13.51
N ASN A 211 0.40 -10.32 14.00
CA ASN A 211 0.10 -11.13 15.19
C ASN A 211 -0.07 -10.26 16.45
N ARG A 212 0.80 -9.27 16.67
CA ARG A 212 0.66 -8.30 17.77
C ARG A 212 -0.61 -7.46 17.67
N LEU A 213 -1.08 -7.19 16.46
CA LEU A 213 -2.37 -6.55 16.20
C LEU A 213 -3.57 -7.50 16.34
N GLY A 214 -3.36 -8.71 16.86
CA GLY A 214 -4.43 -9.66 17.20
C GLY A 214 -5.02 -10.40 16.00
N VAL A 215 -4.28 -10.48 14.89
CA VAL A 215 -4.69 -11.25 13.70
C VAL A 215 -3.77 -12.46 13.55
N SER A 216 -4.34 -13.66 13.56
CA SER A 216 -3.57 -14.90 13.59
C SER A 216 -3.04 -15.34 12.22
N GLU A 217 -3.69 -14.91 11.14
CA GLU A 217 -3.38 -15.36 9.77
C GLU A 217 -3.46 -14.18 8.79
N ILE A 218 -2.52 -14.15 7.84
CA ILE A 218 -2.53 -13.21 6.72
C ILE A 218 -3.08 -13.94 5.51
N SER A 219 -4.21 -13.47 4.99
CA SER A 219 -4.80 -14.00 3.77
C SER A 219 -4.18 -13.37 2.52
N GLU A 220 -4.29 -14.04 1.37
CA GLU A 220 -4.00 -13.40 0.09
C GLU A 220 -5.01 -12.28 -0.20
N ILE A 221 -4.54 -11.22 -0.86
CA ILE A 221 -5.45 -10.16 -1.30
C ILE A 221 -6.42 -10.71 -2.35
N PRO A 222 -7.74 -10.60 -2.14
CA PRO A 222 -8.74 -11.11 -3.07
C PRO A 222 -8.61 -10.46 -4.45
N ASN A 223 -8.78 -11.27 -5.50
CA ASN A 223 -8.82 -10.79 -6.88
C ASN A 223 -7.58 -9.99 -7.31
N LEU A 224 -6.38 -10.28 -6.78
CA LEU A 224 -5.15 -9.57 -7.14
C LEU A 224 -4.72 -9.78 -8.62
N GLY A 225 -5.49 -10.52 -9.42
CA GLY A 225 -5.23 -10.71 -10.85
C GLY A 225 -3.96 -11.50 -11.13
N ILE A 226 -3.47 -12.29 -10.17
CA ILE A 226 -2.43 -13.28 -10.44
C ILE A 226 -3.11 -14.42 -11.18
N GLU A 227 -3.05 -14.40 -12.52
CA GLU A 227 -3.15 -15.65 -13.27
C GLU A 227 -2.11 -16.60 -12.67
N ASN A 228 -2.58 -17.72 -12.11
CA ASN A 228 -1.72 -18.81 -11.63
C ASN A 228 -0.70 -19.17 -12.71
N ARG A 229 0.51 -18.60 -12.66
CA ARG A 229 1.68 -19.14 -13.35
C ARG A 229 2.22 -20.29 -12.50
N GLY A 230 1.43 -21.35 -12.38
CA GLY A 230 1.99 -22.68 -12.23
C GLY A 230 2.82 -23.00 -13.48
N PRO A 231 3.82 -23.89 -13.41
CA PRO A 231 4.62 -24.24 -14.56
C PRO A 231 3.71 -24.85 -15.63
N THR A 232 3.54 -24.13 -16.75
CA THR A 232 2.92 -24.66 -17.97
C THR A 232 3.87 -25.69 -18.56
N VAL A 233 3.67 -26.96 -18.18
CA VAL A 233 4.11 -28.07 -19.03
C VAL A 233 3.15 -28.09 -20.22
N PRO A 234 3.62 -27.93 -21.47
CA PRO A 234 2.75 -28.07 -22.62
C PRO A 234 2.33 -29.54 -22.74
N SER A 235 1.07 -29.82 -22.40
CA SER A 235 0.38 -31.01 -22.86
C SER A 235 0.13 -30.82 -24.35
N ASP A 236 1.05 -31.33 -25.17
CA ASP A 236 0.75 -32.20 -26.31
C ASP A 236 1.86 -32.12 -27.38
N SER A 237 2.55 -33.23 -27.58
CA SER A 237 3.13 -33.57 -28.87
C SER A 237 3.07 -35.09 -29.05
N PRO A 238 2.45 -35.59 -30.12
CA PRO A 238 2.24 -37.01 -30.35
C PRO A 238 3.42 -37.57 -31.15
N LEU A 239 4.27 -38.38 -30.54
CA LEU A 239 5.18 -39.24 -31.29
C LEU A 239 5.15 -40.67 -30.74
N LYS A 240 4.54 -41.54 -31.54
CA LYS A 240 4.78 -42.97 -31.58
C LYS A 240 6.29 -43.23 -31.55
N GLY A 241 6.75 -44.09 -30.65
CA GLY A 241 8.09 -44.64 -30.70
C GLY A 241 8.32 -45.61 -29.54
N LYS A 242 8.30 -46.90 -29.84
CA LYS A 242 8.71 -47.98 -28.91
C LYS A 242 10.14 -47.70 -28.42
N VAL A 243 10.40 -47.85 -27.12
CA VAL A 243 11.76 -48.09 -26.61
C VAL A 243 11.69 -49.15 -25.51
N ASN A 244 12.49 -50.20 -25.69
CA ASN A 244 12.68 -51.36 -24.81
C ASN A 244 13.29 -50.97 -23.46
N PRO A 245 13.06 -51.78 -22.40
CA PRO A 245 13.73 -51.62 -21.13
C PRO A 245 15.02 -52.45 -21.12
N GLU A 246 16.17 -51.81 -21.35
CA GLU A 246 17.47 -52.38 -20.99
C GLU A 246 18.55 -51.28 -21.09
N GLU A 247 19.57 -51.41 -20.23
CA GLU A 247 20.83 -50.64 -20.19
C GLU A 247 20.83 -49.31 -19.42
N PHE A 248 21.22 -49.39 -18.14
CA PHE A 248 22.32 -48.57 -17.63
C PHE A 248 23.24 -49.42 -16.76
N PRO A 249 24.49 -49.65 -17.18
CA PRO A 249 25.56 -50.10 -16.31
C PRO A 249 26.42 -48.90 -15.84
N TYR A 250 26.83 -48.97 -14.57
CA TYR A 250 27.84 -48.17 -13.84
C TYR A 250 27.54 -46.70 -13.50
#